data_AF-A0A933FQ69-F1
#
_entry.id   AF-A0A933FQ69-F1
#
_cell.length_a   1.000
_cell.length_b   1.000
_cell.length_c   1.000
_cell.angle_alpha   90.00
_cell.angle_beta   90.00
_cell.angle_gamma   90.00
#
_symmetry.space_group_name_H-M   'P 1'
#
loop_
_entity.id
_entity.type
_entity.pdbx_description
1 polymer ?
#
loop_
_entity_poly.entity_id
_entity_poly.type
_entity_poly.pdbx_seq_one_letter_code
_entity_poly.pdbx_strand_id
1 'polypeptide(L)'
;MLARAKNFPVFGETQTLRVADPEDVIGLKIQAMVNDADRKSQEMGDIERLMELYGTRLDWDRIEEFYDIFGLKAEAKRLRKRFGHVE
;
A
#
# COMPACT_ATOMS: atom_id res chain seq x y z
N MET A 1 -5.45 -11.04 -2.29
CA MET A 1 -5.90 -9.64 -2.45
C MET A 1 -7.43 -9.56 -2.50
N LEU A 2 -8.11 -10.03 -3.55
CA LEU A 2 -9.58 -9.88 -3.70
C LEU A 2 -10.43 -10.55 -2.59
N ALA A 3 -9.97 -11.65 -2.01
CA ALA A 3 -10.67 -12.31 -0.90
C ALA A 3 -10.80 -11.42 0.36
N ARG A 4 -9.93 -10.43 0.53
CA ARG A 4 -9.96 -9.49 1.66
C ARG A 4 -10.70 -8.19 1.37
N ALA A 5 -11.08 -7.96 0.11
CA ALA A 5 -11.71 -6.71 -0.27
C ALA A 5 -13.00 -6.48 0.53
N LYS A 6 -13.07 -5.32 1.21
CA LYS A 6 -14.13 -4.94 2.13
C LYS A 6 -15.14 -4.01 1.46
N ASN A 7 -16.36 -4.01 1.98
CA ASN A 7 -17.38 -3.08 1.56
C ASN A 7 -17.21 -1.76 2.31
N PHE A 8 -17.08 -0.66 1.58
CA PHE A 8 -17.00 0.69 2.13
C PHE A 8 -18.18 1.54 1.64
N PRO A 9 -18.89 2.23 2.54
CA PRO A 9 -19.89 3.22 2.13
C PRO A 9 -19.19 4.43 1.51
N VAL A 10 -19.74 4.94 0.42
CA VAL A 10 -19.26 6.11 -0.33
C VAL A 10 -20.44 7.01 -0.69
N PHE A 11 -20.15 8.22 -1.18
CA PHE A 11 -21.17 9.20 -1.60
C PHE A 11 -22.22 9.49 -0.52
N GLY A 12 -21.78 9.72 0.73
CA GLY A 12 -22.69 9.97 1.85
C GLY A 12 -23.56 8.77 2.20
N GLU A 13 -22.99 7.56 2.13
CA GLU A 13 -23.65 6.27 2.44
C GLU A 13 -24.75 5.85 1.44
N THR A 14 -24.88 6.55 0.32
CA THR A 14 -25.86 6.21 -0.73
C THR A 14 -25.46 5.01 -1.58
N GLN A 15 -24.17 4.63 -1.55
CA GLN A 15 -23.65 3.48 -2.27
C GLN A 15 -22.56 2.78 -1.47
N THR A 16 -22.43 1.48 -1.68
CA THR A 16 -21.35 0.66 -1.13
C THR A 16 -20.46 0.14 -2.26
N LEU A 17 -19.15 0.33 -2.12
CA LEU A 17 -18.15 -0.21 -3.05
C LEU A 17 -17.29 -1.26 -2.37
N ARG A 18 -16.98 -2.33 -3.11
CA ARG A 18 -16.03 -3.35 -2.66
C ARG A 18 -14.61 -2.90 -3.02
N VAL A 19 -13.80 -2.57 -2.02
CA VAL A 19 -12.47 -1.97 -2.17
C VAL A 19 -11.38 -2.86 -1.59
N ALA A 20 -10.19 -2.81 -2.18
CA ALA A 20 -9.02 -3.50 -1.65
C ALA A 20 -8.48 -2.78 -0.41
N ASP A 21 -7.89 -3.55 0.51
CA ASP A 21 -7.19 -2.97 1.66
C ASP A 21 -5.93 -2.19 1.20
N PRO A 22 -5.52 -1.12 1.92
CA PRO A 22 -4.39 -0.29 1.52
C PRO A 22 -3.09 -1.06 1.28
N GLU A 23 -2.80 -2.10 2.07
CA GLU A 23 -1.60 -2.92 1.93
C GLU A 23 -1.61 -3.72 0.63
N ASP A 24 -2.78 -4.19 0.22
CA ASP A 24 -2.94 -4.91 -1.05
C ASP A 24 -2.76 -3.95 -2.24
N VAL A 25 -3.22 -2.70 -2.11
CA VAL A 25 -2.95 -1.65 -3.11
C VAL A 25 -1.44 -1.36 -3.17
N ILE A 26 -0.77 -1.19 -2.03
CA ILE A 26 0.69 -1.02 -1.95
C ILE A 26 1.41 -2.19 -2.64
N GLY A 27 1.00 -3.43 -2.37
CA GLY A 27 1.54 -4.62 -3.04
C GLY A 27 1.46 -4.55 -4.57
N LEU A 28 0.31 -4.14 -5.11
CA LEU A 28 0.13 -3.96 -6.56
C LEU A 28 0.99 -2.82 -7.12
N LYS A 29 1.17 -1.74 -6.35
CA LYS A 29 2.03 -0.60 -6.71
C LYS A 29 3.51 -1.01 -6.77
N ILE A 30 3.99 -1.81 -5.83
CA ILE A 30 5.35 -2.39 -5.84
C ILE A 30 5.55 -3.24 -7.11
N GLN A 31 4.61 -4.15 -7.39
CA GLN A 31 4.67 -4.98 -8.59
C GLN A 31 4.71 -4.13 -9.86
N ALA A 32 3.91 -3.06 -9.93
CA ALA A 32 3.89 -2.15 -11.07
C ALA A 32 5.24 -1.45 -11.31
N MET A 33 5.89 -0.94 -10.27
CA MET A 33 7.20 -0.28 -10.42
C MET A 33 8.36 -1.24 -10.70
N VAL A 34 8.23 -2.51 -10.31
CA VAL A 34 9.22 -3.55 -10.64
C VAL A 34 9.04 -4.01 -12.09
N ASN A 35 7.80 -4.12 -12.56
CA ASN A 35 7.49 -4.54 -13.92
C ASN A 35 7.83 -3.49 -14.97
N ASP A 36 7.76 -2.21 -14.62
CA ASP A 36 8.03 -1.08 -15.52
C ASP A 36 8.74 0.05 -14.76
N ALA A 37 10.01 0.27 -15.11
CA ALA A 37 10.87 1.24 -14.43
C ALA A 37 10.38 2.69 -14.61
N ASP A 38 9.71 3.01 -15.72
CA ASP A 38 9.21 4.37 -15.99
C ASP A 38 8.09 4.75 -15.01
N ARG A 39 7.40 3.76 -14.45
CA ARG A 39 6.34 3.95 -13.45
C ARG A 39 6.87 4.23 -12.04
N LYS A 40 8.15 3.93 -11.77
CA LYS A 40 8.70 3.92 -10.41
C LYS A 40 8.45 5.19 -9.62
N SER A 41 8.67 6.36 -10.23
CA SER A 41 8.47 7.63 -9.53
C SER A 41 7.00 7.85 -9.15
N GLN A 42 6.07 7.47 -10.03
CA GLN A 42 4.64 7.62 -9.77
C GLN A 42 4.16 6.63 -8.71
N GLU A 43 4.51 5.34 -8.84
CA GLU A 43 4.06 4.33 -7.88
C GLU A 43 4.63 4.58 -6.48
N MET A 44 5.87 5.08 -6.37
CA MET A 44 6.45 5.46 -5.08
C MET A 44 5.67 6.62 -4.44
N GLY A 45 5.26 7.62 -5.22
CA GLY A 45 4.41 8.71 -4.73
C GLY A 45 3.07 8.20 -4.19
N ASP A 46 2.42 7.28 -4.90
CA ASP A 46 1.17 6.65 -4.46
C ASP A 46 1.35 5.82 -3.17
N ILE A 47 2.45 5.06 -3.08
CA ILE A 47 2.79 4.27 -1.88
C ILE A 47 3.02 5.18 -0.68
N GLU A 48 3.88 6.21 -0.82
CA GLU A 48 4.14 7.16 0.27
C GLU A 48 2.85 7.86 0.70
N ARG A 49 1.97 8.22 -0.24
CA ARG A 49 0.69 8.84 0.08
C ARG A 49 -0.21 7.94 0.93
N LEU A 50 -0.29 6.65 0.59
CA LEU A 50 -1.03 5.68 1.41
C LEU A 50 -0.38 5.51 2.79
N MET A 51 0.95 5.48 2.86
CA MET A 51 1.68 5.37 4.12
C MET A 51 1.48 6.60 5.02
N GLU A 52 1.42 7.80 4.46
CA GLU A 52 1.07 9.02 5.21
C GLU A 52 -0.37 8.99 5.73
N LEU A 53 -1.31 8.50 4.91
CA LEU A 53 -2.72 8.50 5.29
C LEU A 53 -3.04 7.45 6.35
N TYR A 54 -2.43 6.27 6.27
CA TYR A 54 -2.77 5.15 7.14
C TYR A 54 -1.75 4.90 8.25
N GLY A 55 -0.47 5.20 8.04
CA GLY A 55 0.57 5.20 9.07
C GLY A 55 0.59 3.95 9.94
N THR A 56 0.32 4.12 11.22
CA THR A 56 0.25 3.07 12.25
C THR A 56 -0.89 2.06 12.03
N ARG A 57 -1.91 2.42 11.24
CA ARG A 57 -3.05 1.53 10.91
C ARG A 57 -2.70 0.50 9.83
N LEU A 58 -1.56 0.65 9.16
CA LEU A 58 -1.10 -0.32 8.17
C LEU A 58 -0.56 -1.59 8.83
N ASP A 59 -0.86 -2.74 8.22
CA ASP A 59 -0.16 -3.99 8.48
C ASP A 59 1.23 -3.95 7.82
N TRP A 60 2.20 -3.41 8.57
CA TRP A 60 3.57 -3.24 8.12
C TRP A 60 4.31 -4.55 7.85
N ASP A 61 3.96 -5.62 8.57
CA ASP A 61 4.60 -6.91 8.37
C ASP A 61 4.21 -7.48 7.01
N ARG A 62 2.93 -7.34 6.63
CA ARG A 62 2.44 -7.68 5.27
C ARG A 62 3.06 -6.82 4.17
N ILE A 63 3.22 -5.52 4.41
CA ILE A 63 3.90 -4.63 3.44
C ILE A 63 5.35 -5.09 3.23
N GLU A 64 6.07 -5.42 4.32
CA GLU A 64 7.43 -5.95 4.24
C GLU A 64 7.48 -7.26 3.44
N GLU A 65 6.52 -8.17 3.62
CA GLU A 65 6.40 -9.39 2.81
C GLU A 65 6.28 -9.09 1.31
N PHE A 66 5.44 -8.10 0.92
CA PHE A 66 5.29 -7.73 -0.50
C PHE A 66 6.58 -7.17 -1.10
N TYR A 67 7.31 -6.34 -0.36
CA TYR A 67 8.62 -5.84 -0.80
C TYR A 67 9.66 -6.98 -0.89
N ASP A 68 9.61 -7.95 0.02
CA ASP A 68 10.56 -9.07 0.08
C ASP A 68 10.45 -9.99 -1.16
N ILE A 69 9.24 -10.18 -1.69
CA ILE A 69 9.00 -10.94 -2.95
C ILE A 69 9.89 -10.44 -4.09
N PHE A 70 10.17 -9.13 -4.14
CA PHE A 70 10.99 -8.50 -5.19
C PHE A 70 12.41 -8.16 -4.72
N GLY A 71 12.85 -8.65 -3.55
CA GLY A 71 14.18 -8.39 -3.00
C GLY A 71 14.39 -6.96 -2.47
N LEU A 72 13.30 -6.23 -2.20
CA LEU A 72 13.32 -4.81 -1.81
C LEU A 72 13.14 -4.59 -0.30
N LYS A 73 13.40 -5.60 0.53
CA LYS A 73 13.19 -5.57 1.99
C LYS A 73 13.86 -4.38 2.70
N ALA A 74 15.03 -3.94 2.22
CA ALA A 74 15.72 -2.78 2.79
C ALA A 74 14.93 -1.47 2.57
N GLU A 75 14.21 -1.34 1.46
CA GLU A 75 13.35 -0.20 1.18
C GLU A 75 12.13 -0.18 2.09
N ALA A 76 11.47 -1.33 2.27
CA ALA A 76 10.36 -1.45 3.20
C ALA A 76 10.73 -1.02 4.63
N LYS A 77 11.90 -1.45 5.12
CA LYS A 77 12.41 -1.04 6.45
C LYS A 77 12.66 0.47 6.55
N ARG A 78 13.14 1.12 5.47
CA ARG A 78 13.30 2.58 5.45
C ARG A 78 11.95 3.28 5.52
N LEU A 79 10.97 2.81 4.74
CA LEU A 79 9.62 3.36 4.71
C LEU A 79 8.90 3.18 6.06
N ARG A 80 8.99 1.98 6.69
CA ARG A 80 8.43 1.74 8.02
C ARG A 80 9.00 2.66 9.08
N LYS A 81 10.32 2.92 9.04
CA LYS A 81 10.93 3.90 9.96
C LYS A 81 10.38 5.31 9.76
N ARG A 82 10.10 5.70 8.51
CA ARG A 82 9.60 7.04 8.16
C ARG A 82 8.10 7.23 8.42
N PHE A 83 7.27 6.21 8.21
CA PHE A 83 5.81 6.36 8.24
C PHE A 83 5.10 5.49 9.28
N GLY A 84 5.77 4.48 9.85
CA GLY A 84 5.16 3.55 10.81
C GLY A 84 4.82 4.15 12.18
N HIS A 85 4.99 5.46 12.34
CA HIS A 85 4.68 6.24 13.54
C HIS A 85 3.70 7.40 13.26
N VAL A 86 3.16 7.49 12.03
CA VAL A 86 2.15 8.51 11.67
C VAL A 86 0.77 8.04 12.14
N GLU A 87 -0.01 8.92 12.77
CA GLU A 87 -1.36 8.65 13.30
C GLU A 87 -2.49 8.99 12.33
#